data_AF-A0A7X9EJV2-F1
#
_entry.id   AF-A0A7X9EJV2-F1
#
_cell.length_a   1.000
_cell.length_b   1.000
_cell.length_c   1.000
_cell.angle_alpha   90.00
_cell.angle_beta   90.00
_cell.angle_gamma   90.00
#
_symmetry.space_group_name_H-M   'P 1'
#
loop_
_entity.id
_entity.type
_entity.pdbx_description
1 polymer ?
#
loop_
_entity_poly.entity_id
_entity_poly.type
_entity_poly.pdbx_seq_one_letter_code
_entity_poly.pdbx_strand_id
1 'polypeptide(L)'
;MNITVIGGGTGSTVVLEGLKKYKDLNLSVIVGMMDDGGSNATVRDEFGLLPLSDVRKSLLALSDSSNNEVWRKLFLYRFSEGNGFKGHTLGNLLMIAMTDILGSELEAIEMFKNLFNVRGEILPVTFDSVRLVAEYDDGSKVVGEHYIDEPSKNKNIVNFYLDSKADAFEGAIKSIRNADFIVLGPGDLYTTILPNILVTGIKEEIKKSNAKLVYVSNLMSKIG
;
A
#
# COMPACT_ATOMS: atom_id res chain seq x y z
N MET A 1 -10.07 14.43 -14.86
CA MET A 1 -9.21 13.36 -15.42
C MET A 1 -8.95 12.36 -14.31
N ASN A 2 -9.06 11.06 -14.59
CA ASN A 2 -8.90 10.01 -13.60
C ASN A 2 -7.46 9.46 -13.64
N ILE A 3 -6.76 9.52 -12.50
CA ILE A 3 -5.41 8.98 -12.36
C ILE A 3 -5.41 7.91 -11.27
N THR A 4 -4.99 6.71 -11.64
CA THR A 4 -4.82 5.59 -10.71
C THR A 4 -3.35 5.35 -10.47
N VAL A 5 -2.89 5.59 -9.25
CA VAL A 5 -1.53 5.27 -8.79
C VAL A 5 -1.53 3.87 -8.21
N ILE A 6 -0.60 3.01 -8.64
CA ILE A 6 -0.41 1.66 -8.09
C ILE A 6 0.94 1.61 -7.41
N GLY A 7 0.95 1.36 -6.11
CA GLY A 7 2.17 1.27 -5.34
C GLY A 7 1.91 1.26 -3.84
N GLY A 8 2.82 1.89 -3.12
CA GLY A 8 2.84 1.93 -1.66
C GLY A 8 4.01 2.79 -1.18
N GLY A 9 4.20 2.78 0.12
CA GLY A 9 5.33 3.40 0.78
C GLY A 9 5.42 4.93 0.62
N THR A 10 6.63 5.42 0.84
CA THR A 10 6.97 6.84 0.78
C THR A 10 7.03 7.36 -0.65
N GLY A 11 7.44 6.52 -1.62
CA GLY A 11 7.54 6.92 -3.03
C GLY A 11 6.20 7.35 -3.61
N SER A 12 5.18 6.50 -3.48
CA SER A 12 3.82 6.81 -3.98
C SER A 12 3.20 8.00 -3.26
N THR A 13 3.50 8.17 -1.96
CA THR A 13 3.06 9.34 -1.16
C THR A 13 3.51 10.66 -1.80
N VAL A 14 4.76 10.76 -2.27
CA VAL A 14 5.29 11.97 -2.92
C VAL A 14 4.55 12.28 -4.23
N VAL A 15 4.25 11.24 -5.02
CA VAL A 15 3.47 11.39 -6.27
C VAL A 15 2.06 11.91 -5.94
N LEU A 16 1.38 11.32 -4.96
CA LEU A 16 0.05 11.74 -4.54
C LEU A 16 0.03 13.19 -4.03
N GLU A 17 1.01 13.59 -3.20
CA GLU A 17 1.12 14.97 -2.71
C GLU A 17 1.37 15.97 -3.84
N GLY A 18 2.11 15.59 -4.87
CA GLY A 18 2.31 16.37 -6.08
C GLY A 18 1.03 16.51 -6.90
N LEU A 19 0.35 15.40 -7.19
CA LEU A 19 -0.87 15.34 -7.99
C LEU A 19 -2.06 16.04 -7.30
N LYS A 20 -2.18 15.97 -5.97
CA LYS A 20 -3.27 16.59 -5.19
C LYS A 20 -3.37 18.11 -5.37
N LYS A 21 -2.29 18.77 -5.79
CA LYS A 21 -2.25 20.22 -6.05
C LYS A 21 -3.19 20.62 -7.20
N TYR A 22 -3.49 19.70 -8.11
CA TYR A 22 -4.38 19.90 -9.24
C TYR A 22 -5.80 19.44 -8.87
N LYS A 23 -6.71 20.41 -8.65
CA LYS A 23 -8.05 20.13 -8.09
C LYS A 23 -9.02 19.48 -9.08
N ASP A 24 -8.68 19.48 -10.36
CA ASP A 24 -9.42 18.90 -11.48
C ASP A 24 -9.07 17.42 -11.75
N LEU A 25 -8.12 16.88 -11.00
CA LEU A 25 -7.76 15.46 -11.03
C LEU A 25 -8.59 14.67 -10.03
N ASN A 26 -9.13 13.54 -10.49
CA ASN A 26 -9.71 12.51 -9.64
C ASN A 26 -8.63 11.47 -9.39
N LEU A 27 -8.18 11.35 -8.14
CA LEU A 27 -7.08 10.47 -7.76
C LEU A 27 -7.61 9.20 -7.13
N SER A 28 -7.08 8.06 -7.57
CA SER A 28 -7.20 6.78 -6.88
C SER A 28 -5.79 6.26 -6.60
N VAL A 29 -5.59 5.65 -5.44
CA VAL A 29 -4.37 4.89 -5.13
C VAL A 29 -4.74 3.46 -4.77
N ILE A 30 -4.09 2.52 -5.44
CA ILE A 30 -4.11 1.09 -5.12
C ILE A 30 -2.88 0.81 -4.27
N VAL A 31 -3.11 0.33 -3.06
CA VAL A 31 -2.09 0.06 -2.05
C VAL A 31 -1.90 -1.44 -1.81
N GLY A 32 -0.64 -1.87 -1.66
CA GLY A 32 -0.27 -3.25 -1.39
C GLY A 32 -0.69 -3.71 0.01
N MET A 33 -1.08 -4.98 0.15
CA MET A 33 -1.55 -5.59 1.40
C MET A 33 -0.67 -6.76 1.86
N MET A 34 0.59 -6.79 1.43
CA MET A 34 1.52 -7.90 1.65
C MET A 34 2.69 -7.58 2.59
N ASP A 35 2.82 -6.33 3.04
CA ASP A 35 3.83 -5.89 4.01
C ASP A 35 3.66 -6.65 5.34
N ASP A 36 4.68 -7.35 5.78
CA ASP A 36 4.70 -8.09 7.05
C ASP A 36 5.85 -7.63 7.96
N GLY A 37 6.38 -6.43 7.72
CA GLY A 37 7.49 -5.86 8.48
C GLY A 37 7.07 -5.04 9.69
N GLY A 38 7.95 -5.00 10.71
CA GLY A 38 7.82 -4.11 11.86
C GLY A 38 6.46 -4.20 12.55
N SER A 39 5.78 -3.07 12.71
CA SER A 39 4.46 -3.05 13.36
C SER A 39 3.37 -3.75 12.56
N ASN A 40 3.53 -3.93 11.24
CA ASN A 40 2.55 -4.66 10.42
C ASN A 40 2.57 -6.16 10.72
N ALA A 41 3.72 -6.73 11.11
CA ALA A 41 3.80 -8.11 11.58
C ALA A 41 2.78 -8.35 12.70
N THR A 42 2.77 -7.48 13.72
CA THR A 42 1.79 -7.53 14.81
C THR A 42 0.35 -7.36 14.30
N VAL A 43 0.09 -6.41 13.38
CA VAL A 43 -1.26 -6.23 12.81
C VAL A 43 -1.78 -7.53 12.16
N ARG A 44 -0.91 -8.21 11.42
CA ARG A 44 -1.27 -9.46 10.73
C ARG A 44 -1.37 -10.64 11.69
N ASP A 45 -0.34 -10.87 12.48
CA ASP A 45 -0.17 -12.11 13.24
C ASP A 45 -0.97 -12.10 14.55
N GLU A 46 -1.22 -10.93 15.15
CA GLU A 46 -1.98 -10.82 16.41
C GLU A 46 -3.42 -10.38 16.20
N PHE A 47 -3.70 -9.50 15.24
CA PHE A 47 -5.06 -8.99 14.98
C PHE A 47 -5.75 -9.62 13.77
N GLY A 48 -5.03 -10.38 12.94
CA GLY A 48 -5.59 -11.00 11.73
C GLY A 48 -5.99 -9.98 10.66
N LEU A 49 -5.50 -8.74 10.73
CA LEU A 49 -5.83 -7.66 9.82
C LEU A 49 -4.74 -7.47 8.76
N LEU A 50 -5.09 -6.81 7.66
CA LEU A 50 -4.14 -6.46 6.62
C LEU A 50 -3.25 -5.27 7.02
N PRO A 51 -2.10 -5.08 6.35
CA PRO A 51 -1.16 -4.02 6.68
C PRO A 51 -1.75 -2.62 6.47
N LEU A 52 -1.68 -1.78 7.50
CA LEU A 52 -2.33 -0.46 7.49
C LEU A 52 -1.37 0.69 7.14
N SER A 53 -0.06 0.42 7.13
CA SER A 53 0.98 1.45 7.00
C SER A 53 0.83 2.30 5.72
N ASP A 54 0.61 1.66 4.58
CA ASP A 54 0.53 2.35 3.28
C ASP A 54 -0.83 2.99 3.01
N VAL A 55 -1.90 2.39 3.52
CA VAL A 55 -3.22 3.02 3.60
C VAL A 55 -3.13 4.32 4.40
N ARG A 56 -2.53 4.27 5.59
CA ARG A 56 -2.33 5.43 6.46
C ARG A 56 -1.52 6.53 5.80
N LYS A 57 -0.39 6.19 5.15
CA LYS A 57 0.42 7.16 4.42
C LYS A 57 -0.39 7.81 3.29
N SER A 58 -1.17 7.03 2.55
CA SER A 58 -2.04 7.51 1.47
C SER A 58 -3.15 8.45 1.97
N LEU A 59 -3.79 8.13 3.10
CA LEU A 59 -4.76 9.00 3.77
C LEU A 59 -4.14 10.38 4.04
N LEU A 60 -2.93 10.39 4.60
CA LEU A 60 -2.21 11.62 4.92
C LEU A 60 -1.67 12.37 3.69
N ALA A 61 -1.33 11.66 2.61
CA ALA A 61 -0.91 12.27 1.36
C ALA A 61 -2.06 13.06 0.71
N LEU A 62 -3.26 12.47 0.74
CA LEU A 62 -4.46 12.97 0.07
C LEU A 62 -5.37 13.84 0.98
N SER A 63 -5.05 13.99 2.26
CA SER A 63 -5.84 14.79 3.21
C SER A 63 -5.78 16.30 2.95
N ASP A 64 -6.82 17.03 3.31
CA ASP A 64 -6.74 18.51 3.30
C ASP A 64 -6.01 19.00 4.57
N SER A 65 -4.88 19.68 4.38
CA SER A 65 -4.02 20.14 5.47
C SER A 65 -4.61 21.28 6.29
N SER A 66 -5.68 21.92 5.83
CA SER A 66 -6.10 23.24 6.31
C SER A 66 -6.72 23.27 7.72
N ASN A 67 -7.28 22.16 8.23
CA ASN A 67 -8.05 22.18 9.50
C ASN A 67 -7.78 21.01 10.48
N ASN A 68 -6.79 20.14 10.23
CA ASN A 68 -6.64 18.87 10.97
C ASN A 68 -5.20 18.58 11.46
N GLU A 69 -4.42 19.61 11.81
CA GLU A 69 -3.02 19.42 12.21
C GLU A 69 -2.83 18.50 13.42
N VAL A 70 -3.68 18.61 14.45
CA VAL A 70 -3.61 17.75 15.64
C VAL A 70 -3.85 16.30 15.26
N TRP A 71 -4.90 16.02 14.48
CA TRP A 71 -5.18 14.67 13.98
C TRP A 71 -4.03 14.12 13.15
N ARG A 72 -3.46 14.93 12.26
CA ARG A 72 -2.29 14.53 11.46
C ARG A 72 -1.10 14.19 12.36
N LYS A 73 -0.81 14.99 13.39
CA LYS A 73 0.26 14.71 14.37
C LYS A 73 0.01 13.39 15.11
N LEU A 74 -1.21 13.15 15.57
CA LEU A 74 -1.58 11.89 16.22
C LEU A 74 -1.44 10.70 15.28
N PHE A 75 -1.88 10.82 14.02
CA PHE A 75 -1.76 9.76 13.03
C PHE A 75 -0.32 9.45 12.64
N LEU A 76 0.58 10.43 12.73
CA LEU A 76 2.01 10.26 12.46
C LEU A 76 2.81 9.84 13.71
N TYR A 77 2.23 9.97 14.90
CA TYR A 77 2.93 9.71 16.15
C TYR A 77 3.38 8.25 16.24
N ARG A 78 4.69 8.05 16.36
CA ARG A 78 5.31 6.74 16.59
C ARG A 78 5.85 6.69 18.01
N PHE A 79 5.46 5.68 18.76
CA PHE A 79 5.94 5.46 20.11
C PHE A 79 7.44 5.12 20.09
N SER A 80 8.26 5.93 20.76
CA SER A 80 9.70 5.71 20.89
C SER A 80 10.07 4.70 21.98
N GLU A 81 9.20 4.55 22.97
CA GLU A 81 9.40 3.75 24.18
C GLU A 81 8.08 3.09 24.62
N GLY A 82 8.16 2.19 25.61
CA GLY A 82 7.02 1.46 26.16
C GLY A 82 7.00 -0.01 25.76
N ASN A 83 6.76 -0.88 26.74
CA ASN A 83 6.63 -2.32 26.50
C ASN A 83 5.38 -2.60 25.67
N GLY A 84 5.53 -3.28 24.53
CA GLY A 84 4.43 -3.57 23.61
C GLY A 84 3.99 -2.41 22.71
N PHE A 85 4.41 -1.17 22.99
CA PHE A 85 4.06 -0.01 22.15
C PHE A 85 5.23 0.51 21.32
N LYS A 86 6.48 0.30 21.76
CA LYS A 86 7.67 0.79 21.06
C LYS A 86 7.64 0.37 19.58
N GLY A 87 7.73 1.36 18.69
CA GLY A 87 7.72 1.15 17.25
C GLY A 87 6.34 1.20 16.60
N HIS A 88 5.24 1.07 17.35
CA HIS A 88 3.89 1.24 16.82
C HIS A 88 3.61 2.70 16.46
N THR A 89 2.81 2.88 15.42
CA THR A 89 2.28 4.18 15.05
C THR A 89 0.85 4.30 15.56
N LEU A 90 0.52 5.36 16.31
CA LEU A 90 -0.80 5.56 16.90
C LEU A 90 -1.90 5.56 15.83
N GLY A 91 -1.65 6.12 14.64
CA GLY A 91 -2.59 6.04 13.52
C GLY A 91 -2.95 4.60 13.12
N ASN A 92 -1.99 3.68 13.12
CA ASN A 92 -2.29 2.27 12.84
C ASN A 92 -3.15 1.66 13.95
N LEU A 93 -2.88 1.97 15.22
CA LEU A 93 -3.69 1.49 16.35
C LEU A 93 -5.14 2.01 16.30
N LEU A 94 -5.32 3.28 15.93
CA LEU A 94 -6.64 3.86 15.70
C LEU A 94 -7.38 3.16 14.56
N MET A 95 -6.67 2.82 13.48
CA MET A 95 -7.23 2.09 12.36
C MET A 95 -7.64 0.66 12.75
N ILE A 96 -6.80 -0.07 13.50
CA ILE A 96 -7.13 -1.40 14.04
C ILE A 96 -8.40 -1.33 14.88
N ALA A 97 -8.45 -0.41 15.85
CA ALA A 97 -9.60 -0.26 16.73
C ALA A 97 -10.87 0.08 15.94
N MET A 98 -10.75 0.90 14.89
CA MET A 98 -11.91 1.26 14.07
C MET A 98 -12.39 0.12 13.20
N THR A 99 -11.47 -0.68 12.64
CA THR A 99 -11.80 -1.92 11.93
C THR A 99 -12.57 -2.89 12.84
N ASP A 100 -12.12 -3.06 14.09
CA ASP A 100 -12.78 -3.93 15.08
C ASP A 100 -14.19 -3.42 15.43
N ILE A 101 -14.35 -2.12 15.67
CA ILE A 101 -15.66 -1.51 15.99
C ILE A 101 -16.65 -1.62 14.81
N LEU A 102 -16.19 -1.45 13.57
CA LEU A 102 -17.06 -1.50 12.37
C LEU A 102 -17.20 -2.92 11.80
N GLY A 103 -16.30 -3.84 12.17
CA GLY A 103 -16.22 -5.16 11.56
C GLY A 103 -15.79 -5.15 10.09
N SER A 104 -15.18 -4.07 9.60
CA SER A 104 -14.82 -3.89 8.19
C SER A 104 -13.64 -2.95 7.99
N GLU A 105 -12.57 -3.46 7.37
CA GLU A 105 -11.39 -2.68 7.00
C GLU A 105 -11.74 -1.57 6.00
N LEU A 106 -12.65 -1.87 5.06
CA LEU A 106 -13.10 -0.89 4.08
C LEU A 106 -13.86 0.26 4.75
N GLU A 107 -14.77 -0.04 5.66
CA GLU A 107 -15.53 1.02 6.36
C GLU A 107 -14.63 1.86 7.27
N ALA A 108 -13.62 1.25 7.90
CA ALA A 108 -12.61 1.99 8.65
C ALA A 108 -11.83 2.96 7.75
N ILE A 109 -11.41 2.53 6.56
CA ILE A 109 -10.75 3.40 5.58
C ILE A 109 -11.66 4.57 5.19
N GLU A 110 -12.92 4.30 4.86
CA GLU A 110 -13.89 5.34 4.49
C GLU A 110 -14.15 6.33 5.64
N MET A 111 -14.22 5.86 6.88
CA MET A 111 -14.33 6.73 8.06
C MET A 111 -13.14 7.68 8.14
N PHE A 112 -11.90 7.16 8.05
CA PHE A 112 -10.71 8.01 8.12
C PHE A 112 -10.56 8.92 6.90
N LYS A 113 -10.99 8.52 5.70
CA LYS A 113 -11.08 9.40 4.53
C LYS A 113 -11.93 10.63 4.85
N ASN A 114 -13.09 10.42 5.47
CA ASN A 114 -13.98 11.51 5.89
C ASN A 114 -13.35 12.37 7.00
N LEU A 115 -12.77 11.75 8.04
CA LEU A 115 -12.10 12.48 9.13
C LEU A 115 -11.00 13.42 8.62
N PHE A 116 -10.23 12.96 7.63
CA PHE A 116 -9.11 13.71 7.07
C PHE A 116 -9.48 14.57 5.85
N ASN A 117 -10.77 14.65 5.46
CA ASN A 117 -11.24 15.32 4.25
C ASN A 117 -10.38 14.95 3.03
N VAL A 118 -10.17 13.63 2.85
CA VAL A 118 -9.34 13.08 1.78
C VAL A 118 -9.98 13.35 0.43
N ARG A 119 -9.19 13.89 -0.51
CA ARG A 119 -9.60 14.10 -1.91
C ARG A 119 -9.02 13.00 -2.79
N GLY A 120 -9.74 11.89 -2.88
CA GLY A 120 -9.39 10.74 -3.71
C GLY A 120 -9.79 9.41 -3.06
N GLU A 121 -9.60 8.33 -3.81
CA GLU A 121 -9.89 6.97 -3.38
C GLU A 121 -8.62 6.26 -2.90
N ILE A 122 -8.73 5.50 -1.82
CA ILE A 122 -7.64 4.70 -1.25
C ILE A 122 -8.13 3.25 -1.20
N LEU A 123 -7.53 2.42 -2.03
CA LEU A 123 -8.06 1.12 -2.39
C LEU A 123 -7.03 0.05 -2.04
N PRO A 124 -7.29 -0.81 -1.04
CA PRO A 124 -6.52 -2.04 -0.89
C PRO A 124 -6.53 -2.82 -2.20
N VAL A 125 -5.38 -3.37 -2.60
CA VAL A 125 -5.31 -4.17 -3.83
C VAL A 125 -6.13 -5.46 -3.71
N THR A 126 -6.22 -6.01 -2.50
CA THR A 126 -7.00 -7.21 -2.15
C THR A 126 -7.41 -7.12 -0.68
N PHE A 127 -8.43 -7.89 -0.29
CA PHE A 127 -8.73 -8.18 1.11
C PHE A 127 -8.28 -9.59 1.55
N ASP A 128 -7.63 -10.34 0.65
CA ASP A 128 -7.12 -11.67 0.96
C ASP A 128 -5.77 -11.58 1.68
N SER A 129 -5.65 -12.29 2.80
CA SER A 129 -4.39 -12.37 3.55
C SER A 129 -3.44 -13.36 2.89
N VAL A 130 -2.47 -12.81 2.14
CA VAL A 130 -1.43 -13.57 1.42
C VAL A 130 -0.04 -13.02 1.74
N ARG A 131 1.00 -13.82 1.49
CA ARG A 131 2.41 -13.44 1.67
C ARG A 131 3.18 -13.51 0.36
N LEU A 132 4.20 -12.66 0.23
CA LEU A 132 5.11 -12.68 -0.92
C LEU A 132 6.12 -13.82 -0.80
N VAL A 133 6.47 -14.39 -1.94
CA VAL A 133 7.41 -15.49 -2.06
C VAL A 133 8.43 -15.17 -3.13
N ALA A 134 9.71 -15.22 -2.77
CA ALA A 134 10.84 -15.11 -3.70
C ALA A 134 11.67 -16.40 -3.68
N GLU A 135 11.96 -16.93 -4.86
CA GLU A 135 12.96 -17.98 -5.06
C GLU A 135 14.17 -17.36 -5.76
N TYR A 136 15.36 -17.72 -5.28
CA TYR A 136 16.63 -17.15 -5.72
C TYR A 136 17.43 -18.14 -6.60
N ASP A 137 18.41 -17.61 -7.32
CA ASP A 137 19.32 -18.36 -8.20
C ASP A 137 20.14 -19.45 -7.48
N ASP A 138 20.37 -19.32 -6.17
CA ASP A 138 21.00 -20.34 -5.32
C ASP A 138 20.04 -21.45 -4.85
N GLY A 139 18.78 -21.42 -5.31
CA GLY A 139 17.73 -22.35 -4.92
C GLY A 139 17.09 -22.06 -3.56
N SER A 140 17.53 -21.02 -2.84
CA SER A 140 16.87 -20.62 -1.59
C SER A 140 15.51 -19.98 -1.85
N LYS A 141 14.61 -20.15 -0.89
CA LYS A 141 13.24 -19.61 -0.92
C LYS A 141 12.99 -18.78 0.34
N VAL A 142 12.46 -17.58 0.14
CA VAL A 142 12.09 -16.64 1.21
C VAL A 142 10.59 -16.36 1.11
N VAL A 143 9.93 -16.36 2.26
CA VAL A 143 8.50 -16.03 2.40
C VAL A 143 8.38 -14.83 3.33
N GLY A 144 7.61 -13.84 2.90
CA GLY A 144 7.37 -12.60 3.62
C GLY A 144 8.07 -11.41 2.97
N GLU A 145 7.36 -10.29 2.90
CA GLU A 145 7.81 -9.06 2.24
C GLU A 145 9.06 -8.50 2.92
N HIS A 146 9.07 -8.43 4.26
CA HIS A 146 10.16 -7.83 5.03
C HIS A 146 11.51 -8.52 4.78
N TYR A 147 11.50 -9.85 4.67
CA TYR A 147 12.72 -10.63 4.44
C TYR A 147 13.23 -10.54 2.99
N ILE A 148 12.34 -10.24 2.05
CA ILE A 148 12.68 -9.99 0.65
C ILE A 148 13.20 -8.55 0.49
N ASP A 149 12.62 -7.61 1.23
CA ASP A 149 12.95 -6.18 1.19
C ASP A 149 14.36 -5.87 1.74
N GLU A 150 14.79 -6.62 2.76
CA GLU A 150 16.06 -6.43 3.46
C GLU A 150 16.93 -7.71 3.41
N PRO A 151 17.45 -8.10 2.23
CA PRO A 151 18.20 -9.34 2.09
C PRO A 151 19.59 -9.25 2.74
N SER A 152 19.99 -10.31 3.45
CA SER A 152 21.31 -10.40 4.09
C SER A 152 22.49 -10.50 3.12
N LYS A 153 22.23 -10.91 1.87
CA LYS A 153 23.23 -11.07 0.80
C LYS A 153 22.59 -10.69 -0.53
N ASN A 154 23.39 -10.17 -1.46
CA ASN A 154 22.93 -9.94 -2.82
C ASN A 154 22.68 -11.28 -3.53
N LYS A 155 21.45 -11.51 -3.99
CA LYS A 155 21.01 -12.70 -4.71
C LYS A 155 20.01 -12.29 -5.78
N ASN A 156 19.95 -13.01 -6.89
CA ASN A 156 18.99 -12.69 -7.95
C ASN A 156 17.70 -13.47 -7.73
N ILE A 157 16.57 -12.78 -7.74
CA ILE A 157 15.23 -13.41 -7.72
C ILE A 157 14.98 -14.04 -9.10
N VAL A 158 14.67 -15.33 -9.13
CA VAL A 158 14.36 -16.10 -10.35
C VAL A 158 12.87 -16.39 -10.49
N ASN A 159 12.15 -16.59 -9.36
CA ASN A 159 10.69 -16.68 -9.34
C ASN A 159 10.14 -15.78 -8.24
N PHE A 160 9.01 -15.13 -8.54
CA PHE A 160 8.35 -14.20 -7.63
C PHE A 160 6.82 -14.35 -7.72
N TYR A 161 6.17 -14.71 -6.62
CA TYR A 161 4.75 -15.05 -6.60
C TYR A 161 4.12 -14.87 -5.20
N LEU A 162 2.80 -15.05 -5.10
CA LEU A 162 2.06 -15.07 -3.84
C LEU A 162 1.92 -16.51 -3.35
N ASP A 163 2.02 -16.73 -2.04
CA ASP A 163 1.91 -18.06 -1.42
C ASP A 163 0.57 -18.76 -1.66
N SER A 164 -0.47 -17.98 -1.94
CA SER A 164 -1.80 -18.40 -2.30
C SER A 164 -2.46 -17.40 -3.26
N LYS A 165 -3.59 -17.79 -3.86
CA LYS A 165 -4.33 -16.92 -4.76
C LYS A 165 -4.97 -15.78 -3.97
N ALA A 166 -4.73 -14.54 -4.39
CA ALA A 166 -5.48 -13.36 -3.96
C ALA A 166 -6.29 -12.79 -5.13
N ASP A 167 -7.54 -12.46 -4.90
CA ASP A 167 -8.42 -11.78 -5.84
C ASP A 167 -8.42 -10.27 -5.60
N ALA A 168 -8.38 -9.49 -6.68
CA ALA A 168 -8.36 -8.05 -6.57
C ALA A 168 -9.66 -7.50 -5.97
N PHE A 169 -9.55 -6.47 -5.13
CA PHE A 169 -10.71 -5.73 -4.67
C PHE A 169 -11.42 -5.07 -5.87
N GLU A 170 -12.75 -5.21 -5.95
CA GLU A 170 -13.53 -4.65 -7.07
C GLU A 170 -13.35 -3.13 -7.21
N GLY A 171 -13.14 -2.41 -6.11
CA GLY A 171 -12.82 -0.97 -6.16
C GLY A 171 -11.50 -0.69 -6.91
N ALA A 172 -10.46 -1.48 -6.65
CA ALA A 172 -9.18 -1.40 -7.35
C ALA A 172 -9.34 -1.65 -8.86
N ILE A 173 -10.10 -2.69 -9.23
CA ILE A 173 -10.40 -3.02 -10.63
C ILE A 173 -11.16 -1.89 -11.33
N LYS A 174 -12.19 -1.34 -10.69
CA LYS A 174 -12.95 -0.19 -11.23
C LYS A 174 -12.06 1.02 -11.44
N SER A 175 -11.13 1.31 -10.52
CA SER A 175 -10.20 2.43 -10.67
C SER A 175 -9.26 2.27 -11.89
N ILE A 176 -8.84 1.05 -12.20
CA ILE A 176 -8.00 0.75 -13.38
C ILE A 176 -8.80 0.94 -14.67
N ARG A 177 -10.05 0.44 -14.70
CA ARG A 177 -10.94 0.53 -15.87
C ARG A 177 -11.31 1.96 -16.22
N ASN A 178 -11.49 2.81 -15.21
CA ASN A 178 -11.91 4.20 -15.37
C ASN A 178 -10.75 5.19 -15.52
N ALA A 179 -9.51 4.72 -15.45
CA ALA A 179 -8.32 5.58 -15.49
C ALA A 179 -8.08 6.17 -16.89
N ASP A 180 -7.69 7.44 -16.92
CA ASP A 180 -7.05 8.05 -18.09
C ASP A 180 -5.52 7.81 -18.06
N PHE A 181 -4.95 7.72 -16.85
CA PHE A 181 -3.55 7.41 -16.59
C PHE A 181 -3.42 6.38 -15.47
N ILE A 182 -2.52 5.42 -15.65
CA ILE A 182 -2.10 4.48 -14.62
C ILE A 182 -0.62 4.78 -14.31
N VAL A 183 -0.32 5.15 -13.06
CA VAL A 183 1.04 5.46 -12.61
C VAL A 183 1.55 4.32 -11.73
N LEU A 184 2.62 3.65 -12.15
CA LEU A 184 3.29 2.61 -11.38
C LEU A 184 4.47 3.21 -10.60
N GLY A 185 4.40 3.14 -9.27
CA GLY A 185 5.46 3.65 -8.39
C GLY A 185 5.50 5.19 -8.26
N PRO A 186 6.66 5.74 -7.81
CA PRO A 186 7.91 5.05 -7.56
C PRO A 186 7.83 4.17 -6.30
N GLY A 187 8.72 3.20 -6.22
CA GLY A 187 8.74 2.23 -5.13
C GLY A 187 9.62 1.03 -5.47
N ASP A 188 9.91 0.22 -4.46
CA ASP A 188 10.63 -1.03 -4.67
C ASP A 188 9.92 -1.88 -5.74
N LEU A 189 10.69 -2.38 -6.71
CA LEU A 189 10.11 -3.16 -7.78
C LEU A 189 9.46 -4.44 -7.23
N TYR A 190 10.15 -5.16 -6.35
CA TYR A 190 9.72 -6.47 -5.85
C TYR A 190 8.77 -6.36 -4.68
N THR A 191 8.93 -5.40 -3.78
CA THR A 191 8.13 -5.34 -2.55
C THR A 191 7.05 -4.26 -2.54
N THR A 192 7.06 -3.33 -3.50
CA THR A 192 6.02 -2.30 -3.63
C THR A 192 5.20 -2.42 -4.91
N ILE A 193 5.84 -2.57 -6.08
CA ILE A 193 5.14 -2.48 -7.37
C ILE A 193 4.60 -3.84 -7.81
N LEU A 194 5.48 -4.84 -8.01
CA LEU A 194 5.09 -6.17 -8.47
C LEU A 194 4.07 -6.88 -7.58
N PRO A 195 4.06 -6.75 -6.24
CA PRO A 195 3.06 -7.40 -5.39
C PRO A 195 1.64 -7.05 -5.77
N ASN A 196 1.41 -5.78 -6.12
CA ASN A 196 0.09 -5.33 -6.59
C ASN A 196 -0.28 -5.97 -7.93
N ILE A 197 0.69 -6.18 -8.83
CA ILE A 197 0.46 -6.76 -10.16
C ILE A 197 0.23 -8.27 -10.10
N LEU A 198 0.77 -8.95 -9.07
CA LEU A 198 0.58 -10.39 -8.86
C LEU A 198 -0.84 -10.76 -8.41
N VAL A 199 -1.61 -9.81 -7.89
CA VAL A 199 -3.00 -10.04 -7.48
C VAL A 199 -3.88 -10.31 -8.69
N THR A 200 -4.71 -11.36 -8.60
CA THR A 200 -5.53 -11.84 -9.70
C THR A 200 -6.44 -10.74 -10.23
N GLY A 201 -6.36 -10.46 -11.53
CA GLY A 201 -7.17 -9.45 -12.21
C GLY A 201 -6.45 -8.12 -12.44
N ILE A 202 -5.48 -7.74 -11.62
CA ILE A 202 -4.80 -6.43 -11.77
C ILE A 202 -4.06 -6.37 -13.12
N LYS A 203 -3.22 -7.36 -13.41
CA LYS A 203 -2.46 -7.44 -14.67
C LYS A 203 -3.36 -7.46 -15.89
N GLU A 204 -4.44 -8.25 -15.84
CA GLU A 204 -5.39 -8.41 -16.94
C GLU A 204 -6.12 -7.10 -17.23
N GLU A 205 -6.52 -6.37 -16.19
CA GLU A 205 -7.24 -5.11 -16.34
C GLU A 205 -6.33 -3.97 -16.78
N ILE A 206 -5.08 -3.92 -16.32
CA ILE A 206 -4.08 -2.97 -16.86
C ILE A 206 -3.88 -3.20 -18.36
N LYS A 207 -3.79 -4.47 -18.81
CA LYS A 207 -3.63 -4.81 -20.23
C LYS A 207 -4.83 -4.46 -21.09
N LYS A 208 -6.04 -4.51 -20.53
CA LYS A 208 -7.29 -4.15 -21.23
C LYS A 208 -7.54 -2.64 -21.24
N SER A 209 -6.92 -1.90 -20.32
CA SER A 209 -7.15 -0.47 -20.16
C SER A 209 -6.61 0.32 -21.35
N ASN A 210 -7.33 1.37 -21.74
CA ASN A 210 -6.87 2.36 -22.72
C ASN A 210 -6.08 3.51 -22.06
N ALA A 211 -5.90 3.46 -20.73
CA ALA A 211 -5.15 4.45 -19.98
C ALA A 211 -3.69 4.52 -20.44
N LYS A 212 -3.09 5.71 -20.37
CA LYS A 212 -1.64 5.85 -20.55
C LYS A 212 -0.93 5.28 -19.32
N LEU A 213 -0.10 4.26 -19.53
CA LEU A 213 0.73 3.67 -18.49
C LEU A 213 2.02 4.48 -18.31
N VAL A 214 2.28 4.94 -17.09
CA VAL A 214 3.49 5.68 -16.71
C VAL A 214 4.21 4.89 -15.63
N TYR A 215 5.41 4.42 -15.92
CA TYR A 215 6.29 3.80 -14.91
C TYR A 215 7.30 4.83 -14.40
N VAL A 216 7.27 5.10 -13.09
CA VAL A 216 8.22 5.98 -12.45
C VAL A 216 9.39 5.14 -11.94
N SER A 217 10.47 5.10 -12.74
CA SER A 217 11.65 4.29 -12.44
C SER A 217 12.38 4.79 -11.19
N ASN A 218 12.98 3.86 -10.45
CA ASN A 218 13.77 4.17 -9.27
C ASN A 218 15.07 4.88 -9.65
N LEU A 219 15.46 5.88 -8.87
CA LEU A 219 16.71 6.63 -9.08
C LEU A 219 17.95 5.82 -8.70
N MET A 220 17.80 4.86 -7.79
CA MET A 220 18.88 4.03 -7.25
C MET A 220 18.49 2.57 -7.31
N SER A 221 19.49 1.70 -7.47
CA SER A 221 19.33 0.27 -7.23
C SER A 221 19.21 -0.02 -5.73
N LYS A 222 18.54 -1.13 -5.40
CA LYS A 222 18.54 -1.72 -4.06
C LYS A 222 19.36 -3.01 -4.08
N ILE A 223 19.81 -3.46 -2.92
CA ILE A 223 20.47 -4.77 -2.77
C ILE A 223 19.37 -5.84 -2.80
N GLY A 224 19.62 -6.96 -3.50
CA GLY A 224 18.60 -7.98 -3.82
C GLY A 224 18.01 -7.82 -5.21
#